data_AF-A0A370JZ67-F1
#
_entry.id   AF-A0A370JZ67-F1
#
_cell.length_a   1.000
_cell.length_b   1.000
_cell.length_c   1.000
_cell.angle_alpha   90.00
_cell.angle_beta   90.00
_cell.angle_gamma   90.00
#
_symmetry.space_group_name_H-M   'P 1'
#
loop_
_entity.id
_entity.type
_entity.pdbx_description
1 polymer ?
#
loop_
_entity_poly.entity_id
_entity_poly.type
_entity_poly.pdbx_seq_one_letter_code
_entity_poly.pdbx_strand_id
1 'polypeptide(L)'
;MRLHLWALLDKSAPPRLRQRGLLQLSLLALLLQGFHLLLAHWTLPDLRGAPAWAAWGVGVFWLLCMGLVLQVRLRSRSPHRLVHQALLDALWLGAGGLGALLLDRLGQPALALGFLGLGLLGYGAGLWQLWQALPPGGARGRGLGQ
;
A
#
# COMPACT_ATOMS: atom_id res chain seq x y z
N MET A 1 10.32 -8.62 -19.16
CA MET A 1 10.46 -7.31 -18.46
C MET A 1 11.84 -7.25 -17.81
N ARG A 2 12.59 -6.14 -17.95
CA ARG A 2 13.84 -5.94 -17.18
C ARG A 2 13.48 -5.47 -15.77
N LEU A 3 14.04 -6.11 -14.74
CA LEU A 3 13.84 -5.72 -13.34
C LEU A 3 14.74 -4.52 -13.02
N HIS A 4 14.14 -3.46 -12.48
CA HIS A 4 14.80 -2.19 -12.12
C HIS A 4 14.82 -1.96 -10.60
N LEU A 5 14.52 -2.99 -9.81
CA LEU A 5 14.51 -2.92 -8.35
C LEU A 5 15.86 -2.49 -7.76
N TRP A 6 16.96 -2.89 -8.40
CA TRP A 6 18.32 -2.49 -7.99
C TRP A 6 18.51 -0.96 -8.02
N ALA A 7 17.82 -0.24 -8.92
CA ALA A 7 17.91 1.20 -9.01
C ALA A 7 17.36 1.89 -7.74
N LEU A 8 16.51 1.20 -6.95
CA LEU A 8 16.03 1.73 -5.68
C LEU A 8 17.09 1.75 -4.59
N LEU A 9 18.12 0.90 -4.71
CA LEU A 9 19.25 0.82 -3.79
C LEU A 9 20.40 1.73 -4.22
N ASP A 10 20.53 1.98 -5.53
CA ASP A 10 21.55 2.87 -6.08
C ASP A 10 21.05 4.32 -6.17
N LYS A 11 21.61 5.19 -5.31
CA LYS A 11 21.31 6.63 -5.32
C LYS A 11 21.78 7.34 -6.59
N SER A 12 22.73 6.74 -7.32
CA SER A 12 23.32 7.23 -8.56
C SER A 12 22.43 6.94 -9.77
N ALA A 13 21.44 6.05 -9.61
CA ALA A 13 20.59 5.63 -10.70
C ALA A 13 19.67 6.76 -11.20
N PRO A 14 19.48 6.88 -12.53
CA PRO A 14 18.58 7.85 -13.13
C PRO A 14 17.18 7.83 -12.50
N PRO A 15 16.55 9.01 -12.28
CA PRO A 15 15.25 9.11 -11.61
C PRO A 15 14.15 8.30 -12.31
N ARG A 16 14.19 8.21 -13.65
CA ARG A 16 13.25 7.37 -14.44
C ARG A 16 13.40 5.87 -14.18
N LEU A 17 14.62 5.38 -13.92
CA LEU A 17 14.86 3.98 -13.57
C LEU A 17 14.38 3.68 -12.15
N ARG A 18 14.58 4.63 -11.22
CA ARG A 18 14.05 4.56 -9.85
C ARG A 18 12.52 4.56 -9.82
N GLN A 19 11.87 5.39 -10.65
CA GLN A 19 10.41 5.37 -10.84
C GLN A 19 9.91 4.02 -11.32
N ARG A 20 10.54 3.44 -12.35
CA ARG A 20 10.18 2.10 -12.84
C ARG A 20 10.38 1.03 -11.78
N GLY A 21 11.47 1.10 -11.01
CA GLY A 21 11.72 0.22 -9.87
C GLY A 21 10.61 0.33 -8.82
N LEU A 22 10.17 1.55 -8.47
CA LEU A 22 9.09 1.75 -7.51
C LEU A 22 7.76 1.21 -8.01
N LEU A 23 7.42 1.46 -9.28
CA LEU A 23 6.22 0.90 -9.89
C LEU A 23 6.26 -0.63 -9.91
N GLN A 24 7.41 -1.24 -10.21
CA GLN A 24 7.58 -2.69 -10.16
C GLN A 24 7.41 -3.23 -8.73
N LEU A 25 8.00 -2.58 -7.74
CA LEU A 25 7.87 -2.97 -6.34
C LEU A 25 6.43 -2.83 -5.84
N SER A 26 5.78 -1.70 -6.14
CA SER A 26 4.39 -1.41 -5.81
C SER A 26 3.46 -2.43 -6.46
N LEU A 27 3.68 -2.76 -7.75
CA LEU A 27 2.92 -3.79 -8.46
C LEU A 27 3.13 -5.17 -7.84
N LEU A 28 4.37 -5.54 -7.50
CA LEU A 28 4.67 -6.82 -6.87
C LEU A 28 3.99 -6.93 -5.50
N ALA A 29 4.06 -5.87 -4.70
CA ALA A 29 3.40 -5.80 -3.40
C ALA A 29 1.87 -5.88 -3.54
N LEU A 30 1.30 -5.23 -4.56
CA LEU A 30 -0.13 -5.30 -4.86
C LEU A 30 -0.57 -6.68 -5.34
N LEU A 31 0.22 -7.35 -6.18
CA LEU A 31 -0.04 -8.73 -6.63
C LEU A 31 0.00 -9.69 -5.44
N LEU A 32 1.03 -9.58 -4.59
CA LEU A 32 1.13 -10.37 -3.38
C LEU A 32 -0.07 -10.13 -2.47
N GLN A 33 -0.47 -8.88 -2.28
CA GLN A 33 -1.60 -8.54 -1.43
C GLN A 33 -2.93 -9.02 -2.00
N GLY A 34 -3.13 -8.89 -3.32
CA GLY A 34 -4.28 -9.41 -4.02
C GLY A 34 -4.39 -10.93 -3.90
N PHE A 35 -3.28 -11.64 -3.99
CA PHE A 35 -3.23 -13.08 -3.76
C PHE A 35 -3.66 -13.44 -2.33
N HIS A 36 -3.18 -12.73 -1.31
CA HIS A 36 -3.62 -12.93 0.08
C HIS A 36 -5.12 -12.67 0.26
N LEU A 37 -5.66 -11.63 -0.39
CA LEU A 37 -7.10 -11.33 -0.33
C LEU A 37 -7.93 -12.39 -1.04
N LEU A 38 -7.45 -12.93 -2.17
CA LEU A 38 -8.09 -14.01 -2.88
C LEU A 38 -8.13 -15.29 -2.03
N LEU A 39 -6.99 -15.65 -1.41
CA LEU A 39 -6.93 -16.76 -0.46
C LEU A 39 -7.88 -16.53 0.72
N ALA A 40 -7.86 -15.35 1.31
CA ALA A 40 -8.76 -15.00 2.41
C ALA A 40 -10.22 -15.18 1.99
N HIS A 41 -10.60 -14.68 0.81
CA HIS A 41 -11.94 -14.85 0.28
C HIS A 41 -12.33 -16.32 0.11
N TRP A 42 -11.43 -17.18 -0.35
CA TRP A 42 -11.71 -18.62 -0.46
C TRP A 42 -11.82 -19.33 0.89
N THR A 43 -11.01 -18.92 1.87
CA THR A 43 -10.96 -19.59 3.18
C THR A 43 -12.00 -19.08 4.18
N LEU A 44 -12.45 -17.83 4.01
CA LEU A 44 -13.39 -17.24 4.93
C LEU A 44 -14.75 -17.94 4.77
N PRO A 45 -15.34 -18.46 5.85
CA PRO A 45 -16.71 -18.95 5.81
C PRO A 45 -17.70 -17.79 5.70
N ASP A 46 -18.96 -18.10 5.47
CA ASP A 46 -20.04 -17.14 5.71
C ASP A 46 -20.17 -16.91 7.22
N LEU A 47 -20.24 -15.65 7.64
CA LEU A 47 -20.33 -15.23 9.04
C LEU A 47 -21.65 -14.51 9.33
N ARG A 48 -22.61 -14.55 8.40
CA ARG A 48 -23.95 -13.99 8.61
C ARG A 48 -24.61 -14.65 9.83
N GLY A 49 -25.19 -13.82 10.69
CA GLY A 49 -25.77 -14.26 11.97
C GLY A 49 -24.78 -14.23 13.13
N ALA A 50 -23.52 -13.89 12.90
CA ALA A 50 -22.60 -13.54 13.98
C ALA A 50 -23.14 -12.34 14.80
N PRO A 51 -22.85 -12.29 16.11
CA PRO A 51 -23.34 -11.22 16.96
C PRO A 51 -22.76 -9.87 16.53
N ALA A 52 -23.54 -8.80 16.72
CA ALA A 52 -23.19 -7.46 16.24
C ALA A 52 -21.81 -6.98 16.73
N TRP A 53 -21.39 -7.36 17.95
CA TRP A 53 -20.07 -7.02 18.48
C TRP A 53 -18.90 -7.57 17.64
N ALA A 54 -19.11 -8.64 16.87
CA ALA A 54 -18.06 -9.20 16.01
C ALA A 54 -17.68 -8.23 14.89
N ALA A 55 -18.66 -7.55 14.29
CA ALA A 55 -18.41 -6.50 13.29
C ALA A 55 -17.65 -5.30 13.89
N TRP A 56 -17.96 -4.96 15.14
CA TRP A 56 -17.28 -3.89 15.87
C TRP A 56 -15.84 -4.28 16.19
N GLY A 57 -15.62 -5.52 16.62
CA GLY A 57 -14.29 -6.08 16.86
C GLY A 57 -13.41 -6.04 15.61
N VAL A 58 -13.94 -6.45 14.46
CA VAL A 58 -13.24 -6.34 13.16
C VAL A 58 -12.91 -4.89 12.85
N GLY A 59 -13.87 -3.97 12.99
CA GLY A 59 -13.65 -2.55 12.73
C GLY A 59 -12.58 -1.92 13.63
N VAL A 60 -12.64 -2.19 14.94
CA VAL A 60 -11.68 -1.67 15.93
C VAL A 60 -10.28 -2.24 15.70
N PHE A 61 -10.15 -3.55 15.54
CA PHE A 61 -8.88 -4.20 15.25
C PHE A 61 -8.21 -3.60 14.01
N TRP A 62 -9.01 -3.31 12.99
CA TRP A 62 -8.54 -2.72 11.75
C TRP A 62 -8.08 -1.27 11.92
N LEU A 63 -8.83 -0.45 12.65
CA LEU A 63 -8.43 0.92 12.97
C LEU A 63 -7.10 0.95 13.73
N LEU A 64 -6.87 0.00 14.64
CA LEU A 64 -5.59 -0.14 15.33
C LEU A 64 -4.45 -0.47 14.35
N CYS A 65 -4.67 -1.40 13.42
CA CYS A 65 -3.69 -1.74 12.39
C CYS A 65 -3.36 -0.53 11.50
N MET A 66 -4.37 0.24 11.09
CA MET A 66 -4.14 1.47 10.33
C MET A 66 -3.40 2.53 11.13
N GLY A 67 -3.77 2.73 12.39
CA GLY A 67 -3.08 3.65 13.29
C GLY A 67 -1.60 3.31 13.40
N LEU A 68 -1.28 2.02 13.53
CA LEU A 68 0.09 1.53 13.55
C LEU A 68 0.83 1.81 12.23
N VAL A 69 0.23 1.47 11.09
CA VAL A 69 0.84 1.74 9.77
C VAL A 69 1.09 3.24 9.58
N LEU A 70 0.13 4.09 9.93
CA LEU A 70 0.28 5.54 9.87
C LEU A 70 1.41 6.03 10.78
N GLN A 71 1.49 5.53 12.01
CA GLN A 71 2.55 5.89 12.95
C GLN A 71 3.93 5.51 12.41
N VAL A 72 4.06 4.32 11.81
CA VAL A 72 5.31 3.86 11.17
C VAL A 72 5.67 4.76 9.98
N ARG A 73 4.69 5.14 9.14
CA ARG A 73 4.92 6.08 8.01
C ARG A 73 5.46 7.42 8.50
N LEU A 74 4.89 7.96 9.57
CA LEU A 74 5.28 9.27 10.12
C LEU A 74 6.67 9.25 10.79
N ARG A 75 7.05 8.12 11.41
CA ARG A 75 8.33 7.99 12.14
C ARG A 75 9.49 7.51 11.27
N SER A 76 9.24 6.90 10.11
CA SER A 76 10.29 6.31 9.29
C SER A 76 11.18 7.37 8.62
N ARG A 77 12.41 7.51 9.13
CA ARG A 77 13.51 8.30 8.53
C ARG A 77 14.61 7.43 7.93
N SER A 78 14.26 6.23 7.44
CA SER A 78 15.26 5.26 6.98
C SER A 78 15.85 5.62 5.60
N PRO A 79 17.09 5.21 5.30
CA PRO A 79 17.69 5.36 3.97
C PRO A 79 16.93 4.61 2.86
N HIS A 80 16.09 3.63 3.24
CA HIS A 80 15.22 2.85 2.35
C HIS A 80 13.75 3.27 2.43
N ARG A 81 13.48 4.51 2.85
CA ARG A 81 12.13 5.05 3.06
C ARG A 81 11.16 4.76 1.92
N LEU A 82 11.60 4.87 0.67
CA LEU A 82 10.74 4.64 -0.51
C LEU A 82 10.27 3.18 -0.63
N VAL A 83 11.14 2.22 -0.31
CA VAL A 83 10.82 0.78 -0.33
C VAL A 83 9.86 0.44 0.80
N HIS A 84 10.16 0.92 2.01
CA HIS A 84 9.27 0.73 3.16
C HIS A 84 7.89 1.34 2.93
N GLN A 85 7.84 2.54 2.34
CA GLN A 85 6.60 3.25 2.10
C GLN A 85 5.74 2.53 1.05
N ALA A 86 6.33 2.03 -0.05
CA ALA A 86 5.60 1.21 -1.02
C ALA A 86 5.00 -0.07 -0.41
N LEU A 87 5.72 -0.73 0.49
CA LEU A 87 5.22 -1.91 1.21
C LEU A 87 4.11 -1.55 2.21
N LEU A 88 4.27 -0.44 2.96
CA LEU A 88 3.25 0.05 3.90
C LEU A 88 1.99 0.54 3.19
N ASP A 89 2.11 1.03 1.95
CA ASP A 89 0.98 1.40 1.11
C ASP A 89 0.22 0.16 0.65
N ALA A 90 0.92 -0.88 0.17
CA ALA A 90 0.28 -2.15 -0.19
C ALA A 90 -0.36 -2.84 1.03
N LEU A 91 0.31 -2.82 2.19
CA LEU A 91 -0.23 -3.37 3.44
C LEU A 91 -1.50 -2.63 3.88
N TRP A 92 -1.55 -1.31 3.71
CA TRP A 92 -2.75 -0.51 3.99
C TRP A 92 -3.93 -0.92 3.13
N LEU A 93 -3.72 -1.02 1.81
CA LEU A 93 -4.75 -1.51 0.90
C LEU A 93 -5.20 -2.91 1.26
N GLY A 94 -4.23 -3.77 1.56
CA GLY A 94 -4.42 -5.16 1.92
C GLY A 94 -5.26 -5.36 3.16
N ALA A 95 -4.91 -4.66 4.22
CA ALA A 95 -5.73 -4.62 5.41
C ALA A 95 -7.13 -4.12 5.03
N GLY A 96 -7.27 -3.01 4.27
CA GLY A 96 -8.57 -2.47 3.87
C GLY A 96 -9.46 -3.48 3.14
N GLY A 97 -8.88 -4.20 2.19
CA GLY A 97 -9.55 -5.30 1.49
C GLY A 97 -9.95 -6.44 2.43
N LEU A 98 -9.11 -6.80 3.41
CA LEU A 98 -9.42 -7.88 4.35
C LEU A 98 -10.55 -7.48 5.31
N GLY A 99 -10.52 -6.24 5.81
CA GLY A 99 -11.61 -5.67 6.60
C GLY A 99 -12.92 -5.63 5.82
N ALA A 100 -12.86 -5.23 4.55
CA ALA A 100 -14.00 -5.25 3.65
C ALA A 100 -14.55 -6.66 3.45
N LEU A 101 -13.69 -7.65 3.19
CA LEU A 101 -14.10 -9.05 3.05
C LEU A 101 -14.77 -9.59 4.31
N LEU A 102 -14.21 -9.34 5.49
CA LEU A 102 -14.79 -9.79 6.76
C LEU A 102 -16.15 -9.14 7.02
N LEU A 103 -16.28 -7.83 6.79
CA LEU A 103 -17.54 -7.11 6.96
C LEU A 103 -18.61 -7.58 5.96
N ASP A 104 -18.21 -7.89 4.73
CA ASP A 104 -19.11 -8.48 3.73
C ASP A 104 -19.61 -9.86 4.17
N ARG A 105 -18.71 -10.72 4.68
CA ARG A 105 -19.09 -12.03 5.26
C ARG A 105 -19.96 -11.91 6.51
N LEU A 106 -19.89 -10.80 7.25
CA LEU A 106 -20.77 -10.50 8.37
C LEU A 106 -22.13 -9.91 7.94
N GLY A 107 -22.36 -9.71 6.64
CA GLY A 107 -23.59 -9.11 6.12
C GLY A 107 -23.65 -7.60 6.26
N GLN A 108 -22.50 -6.92 6.33
CA GLN A 108 -22.38 -5.47 6.49
C GLN A 108 -21.75 -4.80 5.24
N PRO A 109 -22.42 -4.84 4.06
CA PRO A 109 -21.83 -4.41 2.80
C PRO A 109 -21.51 -2.91 2.76
N ALA A 110 -22.29 -2.06 3.45
CA ALA A 110 -22.04 -0.63 3.52
C ALA A 110 -20.72 -0.32 4.25
N LEU A 111 -20.46 -1.00 5.38
CA LEU A 111 -19.19 -0.88 6.08
C LEU A 111 -18.05 -1.47 5.26
N ALA A 112 -18.27 -2.61 4.61
CA ALA A 112 -17.28 -3.22 3.73
C ALA A 112 -16.80 -2.25 2.63
N LEU A 113 -17.72 -1.56 1.97
CA LEU A 113 -17.40 -0.52 0.98
C LEU A 113 -16.61 0.65 1.59
N GLY A 114 -16.97 1.07 2.81
CA GLY A 114 -16.23 2.09 3.55
C GLY A 114 -14.77 1.71 3.77
N PHE A 115 -14.51 0.47 4.24
CA PHE A 115 -13.15 -0.02 4.48
C PHE A 115 -12.35 -0.23 3.19
N LEU A 116 -12.99 -0.73 2.13
CA LEU A 116 -12.36 -0.84 0.82
C LEU A 116 -11.97 0.56 0.28
N GLY A 117 -12.88 1.52 0.39
CA GLY A 117 -12.64 2.92 0.02
C GLY A 117 -11.48 3.53 0.79
N LEU A 118 -11.43 3.36 2.11
CA LEU A 118 -10.31 3.82 2.95
C LEU A 118 -8.98 3.14 2.58
N GLY A 119 -9.01 1.85 2.26
CA GLY A 119 -7.85 1.11 1.76
C GLY A 119 -7.31 1.71 0.46
N LEU A 120 -8.19 1.97 -0.50
CA LEU A 120 -7.85 2.56 -1.80
C LEU A 120 -7.34 4.00 -1.66
N LEU A 121 -7.99 4.82 -0.83
CA LEU A 121 -7.58 6.21 -0.58
C LEU A 121 -6.19 6.28 0.05
N GLY A 122 -5.93 5.48 1.09
CA GLY A 122 -4.62 5.48 1.76
C GLY A 122 -3.49 4.90 0.90
N TYR A 123 -3.81 3.97 -0.01
CA TYR A 123 -2.87 3.51 -1.04
C TYR A 123 -2.58 4.59 -2.09
N GLY A 124 -3.63 5.20 -2.65
CA GLY A 124 -3.50 6.27 -3.64
C GLY A 124 -2.73 7.47 -3.11
N ALA A 125 -3.00 7.88 -1.86
CA ALA A 125 -2.25 8.95 -1.20
C ALA A 125 -0.77 8.61 -1.01
N GLY A 126 -0.46 7.36 -0.64
CA GLY A 126 0.92 6.89 -0.49
C GLY A 126 1.68 6.85 -1.80
N LEU A 127 1.05 6.32 -2.86
CA LEU A 127 1.60 6.31 -4.22
C LEU A 127 1.86 7.74 -4.73
N TRP A 128 0.93 8.67 -4.48
CA TRP A 128 1.07 10.08 -4.83
C TRP A 128 2.25 10.74 -4.10
N GLN A 129 2.42 10.48 -2.81
CA GLN A 129 3.58 10.98 -2.05
C GLN A 129 4.91 10.40 -2.59
N LEU A 130 4.93 9.10 -2.91
CA LEU A 130 6.09 8.45 -3.53
C LEU A 130 6.42 9.07 -4.89
N TRP A 131 5.41 9.42 -5.67
CA TRP A 131 5.57 10.09 -6.96
C TRP A 131 6.21 11.47 -6.82
N GLN A 132 5.76 12.28 -5.85
CA GLN A 132 6.34 13.59 -5.57
C GLN A 132 7.76 13.52 -4.98
N ALA A 133 8.08 12.47 -4.22
CA ALA A 133 9.40 12.29 -3.61
C ALA A 133 10.51 11.96 -4.63
N LEU A 134 10.16 11.68 -5.89
CA LEU A 134 11.10 11.45 -6.98
C LEU A 134 11.36 12.79 -7.68
N PRO A 135 12.60 13.31 -7.67
CA PRO A 135 12.88 14.59 -8.31
C PRO A 135 12.53 14.51 -9.82
N PRO A 136 11.84 15.51 -10.37
CA PRO A 136 11.55 15.55 -11.80
C PRO A 136 12.87 15.50 -12.56
N GLY A 137 13.01 14.54 -13.48
CA GLY A 137 14.18 14.42 -14.33
C GLY A 137 14.36 15.69 -15.15
N GLY A 138 15.25 16.56 -14.68
CA GLY A 138 15.43 17.90 -15.22
C GLY A 138 16.72 18.58 -14.78
N ALA A 139 17.81 17.83 -14.55
CA ALA A 139 19.14 18.41 -14.75
C ALA A 139 19.46 18.27 -16.24
N ARG A 140 19.05 19.28 -17.03
CA ARG A 140 19.74 19.57 -18.28
C ARG A 140 21.22 19.65 -17.96
N GLY A 141 22.02 18.98 -18.78
CA GLY A 141 23.44 18.80 -18.56
C GLY A 141 24.17 20.10 -18.25
N ARG A 142 25.20 19.98 -17.42
CA ARG A 142 26.38 20.82 -17.60
C ARG A 142 26.91 20.56 -19.02
N GLY A 143 26.82 21.54 -19.90
CA GLY A 143 27.91 21.88 -20.82
C GLY A 143 28.30 23.30 -20.43
N LEU A 144 29.44 23.52 -19.77
CA LEU A 144 30.74 23.74 -20.41
C LEU A 144 30.64 24.79 -21.52
N GLY A 145 30.92 26.02 -21.14
CA GLY A 145 31.12 27.16 -22.02
C GLY A 145 31.80 28.26 -21.21
N GLN A 146 33.12 28.12 -21.07
CA GLN A 146 34.15 29.15 -20.83
C GLN A 146 33.92 30.18 -19.72
#